data_AF-A0A1B6J0S9-F1
#
_entry.id   AF-A0A1B6J0S9-F1
#
_cell.length_a   1.000
_cell.length_b   1.000
_cell.length_c   1.000
_cell.angle_alpha   90.00
_cell.angle_beta   90.00
_cell.angle_gamma   90.00
#
_symmetry.space_group_name_H-M   'P 1'
#
loop_
_entity.id
_entity.type
_entity.pdbx_description
1 polymer ?
#
loop_
_entity_poly.entity_id
_entity_poly.type
_entity_poly.pdbx_seq_one_letter_code
_entity_poly.pdbx_strand_id
1 'polypeptide(L)'
;VYIEEPPKNPTTLELLKHPAVVCTPHLGASTDEAQTRVAVEIAEQFIALSNPSSPFKITGAVNAPILSATCVPYNNSWIELTTNLGRLVGKLLQDQDRAQAKVELVRTGAALENMNFLGTAALVGLLSGRTSNGLNLINAPQLAKEAGLSVNQRYEPSEQKSVTISVTTASSTNSVTGTIKSKTIHYLLSVNGAQFFQVGTPVGTATADWNNLQLFSGTNLRQDYLAIAEALNSKGLDMSFFSVATSQQAGNFYLVGLPSPLETKLAVPNVSVFF
;
A
#
# COMPACT_ATOMS: atom_id res chain seq x y z
N VAL A 1 -4.60 -8.38 -35.81
CA VAL A 1 -5.04 -8.15 -34.42
C VAL A 1 -6.41 -7.51 -34.44
N TYR A 2 -7.24 -7.81 -33.46
CA TYR A 2 -8.63 -7.35 -33.39
C TYR A 2 -8.81 -6.39 -32.19
N ILE A 3 -9.87 -5.59 -32.20
CA ILE A 3 -10.15 -4.63 -31.10
C ILE A 3 -10.47 -5.38 -29.79
N GLU A 4 -11.19 -6.49 -29.89
CA GLU A 4 -11.43 -7.43 -28.79
C GLU A 4 -10.94 -8.81 -29.25
N GLU A 5 -10.16 -9.48 -28.41
CA GLU A 5 -9.62 -10.81 -28.70
C GLU A 5 -10.05 -11.81 -27.59
N PRO A 6 -10.77 -12.91 -27.93
CA PRO A 6 -11.26 -13.28 -29.26
C PRO A 6 -12.38 -12.35 -29.75
N PRO A 7 -12.53 -12.14 -31.07
CA PRO A 7 -13.54 -11.24 -31.63
C PRO A 7 -14.95 -11.76 -31.36
N LYS A 8 -15.78 -10.98 -30.67
CA LYS A 8 -17.18 -11.31 -30.36
C LYS A 8 -18.20 -10.44 -31.10
N ASN A 9 -17.78 -9.26 -31.56
CA ASN A 9 -18.66 -8.31 -32.23
C ASN A 9 -19.21 -8.88 -33.55
N PRO A 10 -20.53 -8.82 -33.81
CA PRO A 10 -21.14 -9.35 -35.04
C PRO A 10 -20.55 -8.81 -36.34
N THR A 11 -20.24 -7.52 -36.40
CA THR A 11 -19.63 -6.88 -37.58
C THR A 11 -18.22 -7.42 -37.83
N THR A 12 -17.43 -7.59 -36.78
CA THR A 12 -16.11 -8.22 -36.89
C THR A 12 -16.23 -9.67 -37.37
N LEU A 13 -17.21 -10.42 -36.86
CA LEU A 13 -17.46 -11.81 -37.27
C LEU A 13 -17.90 -11.93 -38.74
N GLU A 14 -18.64 -10.97 -39.27
CA GLU A 14 -18.98 -10.90 -40.71
C GLU A 14 -17.75 -10.60 -41.57
N LEU A 15 -16.92 -9.64 -41.15
CA LEU A 15 -15.64 -9.32 -41.80
C LEU A 15 -14.73 -10.54 -41.90
N LEU A 16 -14.64 -11.35 -40.83
CA LEU A 16 -13.84 -12.57 -40.80
C LEU A 16 -14.29 -13.63 -41.83
N LYS A 17 -15.56 -13.61 -42.24
CA LYS A 17 -16.13 -14.55 -43.22
C LYS A 17 -16.03 -14.03 -44.66
N HIS A 18 -15.62 -12.79 -44.86
CA HIS A 18 -15.62 -12.16 -46.17
C HIS A 18 -14.46 -12.70 -47.03
N PRO A 19 -14.71 -13.18 -48.28
CA PRO A 19 -13.71 -13.88 -49.08
C PRO A 19 -12.51 -13.01 -49.51
N ALA A 20 -12.68 -11.68 -49.54
CA ALA A 20 -11.59 -10.74 -49.83
C ALA A 20 -10.72 -10.38 -48.60
N VAL A 21 -11.01 -10.94 -47.42
CA VAL A 21 -10.30 -10.64 -46.17
C VAL A 21 -9.53 -11.88 -45.73
N VAL A 22 -8.21 -11.78 -45.64
CA VAL A 22 -7.36 -12.81 -45.03
C VAL A 22 -7.15 -12.44 -43.57
N CYS A 23 -7.62 -13.31 -42.68
CA CYS A 23 -7.54 -13.10 -41.23
C CYS A 23 -6.59 -14.10 -40.59
N THR A 24 -5.83 -13.66 -39.58
CA THR A 24 -4.97 -14.52 -38.77
C THR A 24 -5.26 -14.30 -37.28
N PRO A 25 -5.32 -15.35 -36.44
CA PRO A 25 -5.58 -15.21 -35.02
C PRO A 25 -4.31 -14.78 -34.27
N HIS A 26 -3.93 -13.50 -34.43
CA HIS A 26 -2.77 -12.88 -33.74
C HIS A 26 -1.47 -13.72 -33.83
N LEU A 27 -1.22 -14.34 -34.98
CA LEU A 27 -0.09 -15.26 -35.15
C LEU A 27 1.27 -14.58 -35.36
N GLY A 28 1.33 -13.24 -35.31
CA GLY A 28 2.53 -12.48 -35.65
C GLY A 28 3.77 -12.83 -34.80
N ALA A 29 3.58 -13.34 -33.59
CA ALA A 29 4.65 -13.81 -32.69
C ALA A 29 4.54 -15.31 -32.36
N SER A 30 3.67 -16.06 -33.04
CA SER A 30 3.42 -17.49 -32.79
C SER A 30 4.35 -18.37 -33.62
N THR A 31 5.64 -18.06 -33.65
CA THR A 31 6.68 -18.93 -34.24
C THR A 31 7.67 -19.36 -33.16
N ASP A 32 8.28 -20.54 -33.35
CA ASP A 32 9.24 -21.09 -32.38
C ASP A 32 10.45 -20.16 -32.19
N GLU A 33 10.90 -19.49 -33.25
CA GLU A 33 12.01 -18.54 -33.20
C GLU A 33 11.66 -17.28 -32.42
N ALA A 34 10.44 -16.76 -32.60
CA ALA A 34 9.97 -15.59 -31.88
C ALA A 34 9.80 -15.91 -30.38
N GLN A 35 9.19 -17.04 -30.04
CA GLN A 35 9.03 -17.49 -28.66
C GLN A 35 10.39 -17.77 -27.99
N THR A 36 11.33 -18.39 -28.70
CA THR A 36 12.69 -18.63 -28.19
C THR A 36 13.42 -17.33 -27.91
N ARG A 37 13.34 -16.35 -28.84
CA ARG A 37 13.96 -15.03 -28.64
C ARG A 37 13.39 -14.31 -27.42
N VAL A 38 12.06 -14.31 -27.28
CA VAL A 38 11.39 -13.70 -26.11
C VAL A 38 11.78 -14.41 -24.82
N ALA A 39 11.86 -15.74 -24.83
CA ALA A 39 12.28 -16.51 -23.65
C ALA A 39 13.72 -16.17 -23.22
N VAL A 40 14.65 -16.05 -24.18
CA VAL A 40 16.04 -15.63 -23.90
C VAL A 40 16.06 -14.21 -23.36
N GLU A 41 15.34 -13.26 -23.99
CA GLU A 41 15.28 -11.87 -23.54
C GLU A 41 14.74 -11.76 -22.10
N ILE A 42 13.68 -12.50 -21.76
CA ILE A 42 13.13 -12.56 -20.40
C ILE A 42 14.15 -13.15 -19.41
N ALA A 43 14.86 -14.21 -19.80
CA ALA A 43 15.89 -14.82 -18.95
C ALA A 43 17.06 -13.85 -18.70
N GLU A 44 17.53 -13.14 -19.72
CA GLU A 44 18.54 -12.09 -19.59
C GLU A 44 18.09 -10.96 -18.67
N GLN A 45 16.81 -10.54 -18.75
CA GLN A 45 16.24 -9.55 -17.84
C GLN A 45 16.20 -10.04 -16.38
N PHE A 46 15.89 -11.32 -16.13
CA PHE A 46 15.98 -11.89 -14.78
C PHE A 46 17.41 -11.90 -14.23
N ILE A 47 18.39 -12.19 -15.08
CA ILE A 47 19.81 -12.14 -14.70
C ILE A 47 20.21 -10.68 -14.39
N ALA A 48 19.80 -9.72 -15.23
CA ALA A 48 20.07 -8.30 -15.00
C ALA A 48 19.45 -7.78 -13.68
N LEU A 49 18.23 -8.24 -13.35
CA LEU A 49 17.54 -7.88 -12.11
C LEU A 49 18.20 -8.48 -10.86
N SER A 50 18.65 -9.73 -10.93
CA SER A 50 19.24 -10.46 -9.80
C SER A 50 20.73 -10.17 -9.60
N ASN A 51 21.45 -9.82 -10.66
CA ASN A 51 22.87 -9.51 -10.63
C ASN A 51 23.15 -8.17 -11.37
N PRO A 52 23.27 -7.06 -10.62
CA PRO A 52 23.60 -5.74 -11.18
C PRO A 52 24.96 -5.68 -11.89
N SER A 53 25.85 -6.63 -11.63
CA SER A 53 27.16 -6.75 -12.29
C SER A 53 27.13 -7.61 -13.57
N SER A 54 25.97 -8.14 -13.94
CA SER A 54 25.83 -8.88 -15.20
C SER A 54 25.98 -7.93 -16.41
N PRO A 55 26.39 -8.44 -17.59
CA PRO A 55 26.48 -7.63 -18.80
C PRO A 55 25.11 -7.25 -19.38
N PHE A 56 24.04 -7.86 -18.88
CA PHE A 56 22.68 -7.68 -19.38
C PHE A 56 22.04 -6.41 -18.80
N LYS A 57 21.15 -5.79 -19.57
CA LYS A 57 20.43 -4.57 -19.19
C LYS A 57 18.95 -4.82 -19.16
N ILE A 58 18.27 -4.19 -18.20
CA ILE A 58 16.81 -4.17 -18.18
C ILE A 58 16.34 -3.22 -19.29
N THR A 59 15.69 -3.76 -20.31
CA THR A 59 15.13 -3.03 -21.45
C THR A 59 13.60 -3.05 -21.39
N GLY A 60 12.93 -2.01 -21.90
CA GLY A 60 11.46 -1.98 -22.01
C GLY A 60 10.67 -1.92 -20.69
N ALA A 61 11.31 -2.09 -19.54
CA ALA A 61 10.67 -1.97 -18.24
C ALA A 61 10.47 -0.49 -17.90
N VAL A 62 9.28 0.02 -18.24
CA VAL A 62 8.81 1.38 -17.89
C VAL A 62 8.96 1.66 -16.39
N ASN A 63 8.94 0.61 -15.56
CA ASN A 63 9.07 0.66 -14.10
C ASN A 63 10.31 -0.07 -13.55
N ALA A 64 11.39 -0.20 -14.33
CA ALA A 64 12.64 -0.86 -13.92
C ALA A 64 13.14 -0.47 -12.51
N PRO A 65 13.16 0.82 -12.10
CA PRO A 65 13.66 1.19 -10.76
C PRO A 65 12.86 0.55 -9.62
N ILE A 66 11.55 0.39 -9.78
CA ILE A 66 10.68 -0.22 -8.77
C ILE A 66 10.93 -1.73 -8.71
N LEU A 67 11.07 -2.39 -9.85
CA LEU A 67 11.39 -3.82 -9.92
C LEU A 67 12.73 -4.11 -9.25
N SER A 68 13.79 -3.38 -9.61
CA SER A 68 15.11 -3.53 -8.99
C SER A 68 15.06 -3.28 -7.48
N ALA A 69 14.25 -2.32 -7.01
CA ALA A 69 14.09 -2.05 -5.59
C ALA A 69 13.51 -3.26 -4.83
N THR A 70 12.56 -4.00 -5.42
CA THR A 70 11.95 -5.19 -4.80
C THR A 70 12.90 -6.40 -4.68
N CYS A 71 14.02 -6.39 -5.40
CA CYS A 71 15.03 -7.45 -5.31
C CYS A 71 15.94 -7.31 -4.07
N VAL A 72 15.87 -6.20 -3.34
CA VAL A 72 16.70 -5.95 -2.14
C VAL A 72 15.87 -6.24 -0.88
N PRO A 73 16.23 -7.25 -0.05
CA PRO A 73 15.43 -7.62 1.13
C PRO A 73 15.15 -6.47 2.10
N TYR A 74 16.12 -5.57 2.30
CA TYR A 74 15.94 -4.39 3.16
C TYR A 74 14.89 -3.42 2.62
N ASN A 75 14.78 -3.27 1.29
CA ASN A 75 13.78 -2.42 0.67
C ASN A 75 12.38 -3.03 0.81
N ASN A 76 12.27 -4.37 0.77
CA ASN A 76 10.98 -5.05 0.88
C ASN A 76 10.26 -4.75 2.19
N SER A 77 10.99 -4.72 3.32
CA SER A 77 10.39 -4.31 4.60
C SER A 77 9.85 -2.87 4.54
N TRP A 78 10.57 -1.94 3.91
CA TRP A 78 10.09 -0.55 3.75
C TRP A 78 8.91 -0.42 2.80
N ILE A 79 8.89 -1.21 1.72
CA ILE A 79 7.75 -1.30 0.78
C ILE A 79 6.52 -1.82 1.52
N GLU A 80 6.67 -2.90 2.30
CA GLU A 80 5.57 -3.50 3.06
C GLU A 80 5.05 -2.54 4.14
N LEU A 81 5.94 -1.95 4.95
CA LEU A 81 5.57 -0.92 5.92
C LEU A 81 4.79 0.21 5.24
N THR A 82 5.34 0.78 4.16
CA THR A 82 4.74 1.94 3.48
C THR A 82 3.39 1.58 2.85
N THR A 83 3.26 0.37 2.32
CA THR A 83 1.98 -0.15 1.81
C THR A 83 0.94 -0.25 2.92
N ASN A 84 1.32 -0.80 4.08
CA ASN A 84 0.41 -0.91 5.22
C ASN A 84 0.06 0.44 5.86
N LEU A 85 1.00 1.39 5.91
CA LEU A 85 0.71 2.77 6.28
C LEU A 85 -0.28 3.41 5.30
N GLY A 86 -0.13 3.18 4.00
CA GLY A 86 -1.07 3.64 2.98
C GLY A 86 -2.48 3.09 3.19
N ARG A 87 -2.60 1.78 3.51
CA ARG A 87 -3.88 1.15 3.90
C ARG A 87 -4.45 1.80 5.16
N LEU A 88 -3.61 2.03 6.17
CA LEU A 88 -4.01 2.62 7.44
C LEU A 88 -4.61 4.02 7.25
N VAL A 89 -3.93 4.90 6.51
CA VAL A 89 -4.48 6.22 6.16
C VAL A 89 -5.75 6.07 5.35
N GLY A 90 -5.79 5.12 4.41
CA GLY A 90 -6.99 4.78 3.67
C GLY A 90 -8.18 4.42 4.56
N LYS A 91 -7.97 3.72 5.68
CA LYS A 91 -9.03 3.42 6.66
C LYS A 91 -9.39 4.63 7.54
N LEU A 92 -8.41 5.48 7.89
CA LEU A 92 -8.65 6.73 8.64
C LEU A 92 -9.57 7.70 7.91
N LEU A 93 -9.49 7.73 6.58
CA LEU A 93 -10.37 8.55 5.73
C LEU A 93 -11.82 8.08 5.73
N GLN A 94 -12.13 6.86 6.19
CA GLN A 94 -13.48 6.28 6.19
C GLN A 94 -14.18 6.50 4.82
N ASP A 95 -15.40 7.02 4.83
CA ASP A 95 -16.24 7.28 3.65
C ASP A 95 -16.01 8.66 3.02
N GLN A 96 -14.97 9.39 3.42
CA GLN A 96 -14.67 10.70 2.83
C GLN A 96 -14.40 10.58 1.32
N ASP A 97 -14.85 11.59 0.57
CA ASP A 97 -14.47 11.73 -0.82
C ASP A 97 -12.96 11.98 -0.94
N ARG A 98 -12.34 11.22 -1.82
CA ARG A 98 -10.90 11.25 -2.10
C ARG A 98 -10.61 11.74 -3.50
N ALA A 99 -11.63 12.12 -4.26
CA ALA A 99 -11.45 12.82 -5.51
C ALA A 99 -10.57 14.05 -5.25
N GLN A 100 -9.42 14.12 -5.94
CA GLN A 100 -8.45 15.19 -5.78
C GLN A 100 -7.70 15.23 -4.43
N ALA A 101 -7.70 14.13 -3.66
CA ALA A 101 -6.92 14.09 -2.43
C ALA A 101 -5.42 14.21 -2.73
N LYS A 102 -4.74 15.03 -1.94
CA LYS A 102 -3.29 15.25 -2.05
C LYS A 102 -2.58 14.27 -1.11
N VAL A 103 -1.76 13.40 -1.68
CA VAL A 103 -0.93 12.47 -0.93
C VAL A 103 0.46 13.05 -0.81
N GLU A 104 0.97 13.16 0.42
CA GLU A 104 2.34 13.55 0.71
C GLU A 104 3.06 12.42 1.43
N LEU A 105 4.23 12.04 0.93
CA LEU A 105 5.13 11.07 1.55
C LEU A 105 6.45 11.73 1.94
N VAL A 106 6.76 11.72 3.23
CA VAL A 106 8.03 12.24 3.77
C VAL A 106 8.88 11.07 4.22
N ARG A 107 10.11 11.02 3.73
CA ARG A 107 11.14 10.04 4.14
C ARG A 107 12.18 10.75 4.98
N THR A 108 12.53 10.19 6.13
CA THR A 108 13.59 10.72 6.98
C THR A 108 14.68 9.68 7.21
N GLY A 109 15.92 10.14 7.34
CA GLY A 109 17.07 9.26 7.61
C GLY A 109 17.85 8.85 6.37
N ALA A 110 19.17 8.94 6.43
CA ALA A 110 20.07 8.76 5.27
C ALA A 110 19.84 7.45 4.50
N ALA A 111 19.44 6.37 5.19
CA ALA A 111 19.13 5.09 4.57
C ALA A 111 17.94 5.13 3.59
N LEU A 112 17.08 6.15 3.68
CA LEU A 112 15.83 6.29 2.91
C LEU A 112 15.92 7.33 1.78
N GLU A 113 17.03 8.07 1.66
CA GLU A 113 17.20 9.19 0.71
C GLU A 113 16.89 8.79 -0.73
N ASN A 114 17.37 7.62 -1.16
CA ASN A 114 17.20 7.14 -2.54
C ASN A 114 16.01 6.18 -2.73
N MET A 115 15.15 6.01 -1.71
CA MET A 115 13.99 5.10 -1.76
C MET A 115 12.74 5.76 -2.38
N ASN A 116 12.87 6.30 -3.59
CA ASN A 116 11.77 7.01 -4.28
C ASN A 116 10.58 6.09 -4.65
N PHE A 117 10.79 4.77 -4.66
CA PHE A 117 9.75 3.76 -4.91
C PHE A 117 8.71 3.67 -3.79
N LEU A 118 8.97 4.25 -2.62
CA LEU A 118 8.03 4.25 -1.50
C LEU A 118 6.78 5.11 -1.78
N GLY A 119 6.87 6.13 -2.62
CA GLY A 119 5.70 6.86 -3.13
C GLY A 119 4.69 5.93 -3.79
N THR A 120 5.17 4.97 -4.59
CA THR A 120 4.31 3.98 -5.25
C THR A 120 3.75 2.96 -4.25
N ALA A 121 4.54 2.52 -3.27
CA ALA A 121 4.07 1.63 -2.21
C ALA A 121 2.92 2.27 -1.40
N ALA A 122 3.01 3.56 -1.09
CA ALA A 122 1.94 4.30 -0.43
C ALA A 122 0.64 4.31 -1.25
N LEU A 123 0.74 4.50 -2.57
CA LEU A 123 -0.40 4.45 -3.48
C LEU A 123 -1.04 3.06 -3.54
N VAL A 124 -0.23 1.98 -3.60
CA VAL A 124 -0.75 0.60 -3.53
C VAL A 124 -1.58 0.41 -2.26
N GLY A 125 -1.08 0.89 -1.12
CA GLY A 125 -1.82 0.83 0.14
C GLY A 125 -3.14 1.60 0.11
N LEU A 126 -3.09 2.84 -0.34
CA LEU A 126 -4.24 3.76 -0.36
C LEU A 126 -5.35 3.34 -1.34
N LEU A 127 -4.98 2.71 -2.46
CA LEU A 127 -5.89 2.20 -3.48
C LEU A 127 -6.40 0.77 -3.21
N SER A 128 -5.84 0.09 -2.20
CA SER A 128 -6.21 -1.28 -1.86
C SER A 128 -7.70 -1.38 -1.49
N GLY A 129 -8.40 -2.37 -2.07
CA GLY A 129 -9.85 -2.54 -1.88
C GLY A 129 -10.74 -1.57 -2.67
N ARG A 130 -10.17 -0.68 -3.48
CA ARG A 130 -10.91 0.32 -4.29
C ARG A 130 -10.75 0.15 -5.80
N THR A 131 -9.92 -0.81 -6.23
CA THR A 131 -9.65 -1.10 -7.63
C THR A 131 -10.06 -2.53 -7.94
N SER A 132 -10.69 -2.75 -9.09
CA SER A 132 -11.14 -4.07 -9.56
C SER A 132 -10.04 -4.88 -10.25
N ASN A 133 -8.95 -4.22 -10.68
CA ASN A 133 -7.88 -4.83 -11.48
C ASN A 133 -6.60 -4.97 -10.64
N GLY A 134 -5.88 -6.10 -10.80
CA GLY A 134 -4.69 -6.51 -10.04
C GLY A 134 -3.68 -5.40 -9.75
N LEU A 135 -3.95 -4.64 -8.67
CA LEU A 135 -3.17 -3.51 -8.19
C LEU A 135 -1.79 -3.98 -7.73
N ASN A 136 -0.74 -3.34 -8.24
CA ASN A 136 0.65 -3.65 -7.93
C ASN A 136 1.52 -2.39 -8.05
N LEU A 137 2.82 -2.52 -7.75
CA LEU A 137 3.77 -1.40 -7.79
C LEU A 137 4.04 -0.86 -9.20
N ILE A 138 3.62 -1.54 -10.27
CA ILE A 138 3.81 -1.13 -11.66
C ILE A 138 2.64 -0.24 -12.10
N ASN A 139 1.41 -0.64 -11.82
CA ASN A 139 0.20 0.06 -12.27
C ASN A 139 -0.36 1.08 -11.28
N ALA A 140 0.05 1.05 -10.00
CA ALA A 140 -0.47 1.96 -8.97
C ALA A 140 -0.35 3.46 -9.31
N PRO A 141 0.74 3.99 -9.90
CA PRO A 141 0.82 5.40 -10.26
C PRO A 141 -0.22 5.81 -11.31
N GLN A 142 -0.46 4.95 -12.30
CA GLN A 142 -1.46 5.19 -13.33
C GLN A 142 -2.88 5.14 -12.74
N LEU A 143 -3.19 4.09 -11.98
CA LEU A 143 -4.50 3.95 -11.33
C LEU A 143 -4.78 5.09 -10.34
N ALA A 144 -3.75 5.59 -9.64
CA ALA A 144 -3.88 6.76 -8.77
C ALA A 144 -4.27 8.00 -9.57
N LYS A 145 -3.62 8.24 -10.72
CA LYS A 145 -3.95 9.37 -11.60
C LYS A 145 -5.37 9.28 -12.14
N GLU A 146 -5.81 8.09 -12.55
CA GLU A 146 -7.20 7.84 -12.99
C GLU A 146 -8.21 8.08 -11.86
N ALA A 147 -7.85 7.77 -10.61
CA ALA A 147 -8.62 8.06 -9.41
C ALA A 147 -8.51 9.54 -8.93
N GLY A 148 -7.80 10.40 -9.67
CA GLY A 148 -7.59 11.80 -9.30
C GLY A 148 -6.67 12.03 -8.10
N LEU A 149 -5.84 11.06 -7.74
CA LEU A 149 -4.85 11.14 -6.67
C LEU A 149 -3.48 11.53 -7.24
N SER A 150 -2.80 12.45 -6.54
CA SER A 150 -1.40 12.79 -6.82
C SER A 150 -0.54 12.55 -5.59
N VAL A 151 0.59 11.85 -5.76
CA VAL A 151 1.59 11.67 -4.72
C VAL A 151 2.76 12.64 -4.90
N ASN A 152 2.99 13.47 -3.90
CA ASN A 152 4.21 14.23 -3.75
C ASN A 152 5.09 13.54 -2.71
N GLN A 153 6.38 13.42 -3.00
CA GLN A 153 7.32 12.82 -2.05
C GLN A 153 8.54 13.71 -1.86
N ARG A 154 9.05 13.75 -0.63
CA ARG A 154 10.27 14.49 -0.29
C ARG A 154 11.11 13.72 0.73
N TYR A 155 12.38 14.11 0.81
CA TYR A 155 13.35 13.59 1.75
C TYR A 155 13.78 14.69 2.71
N GLU A 156 13.89 14.34 3.99
CA GLU A 156 14.36 15.24 5.06
C GLU A 156 15.50 14.55 5.84
N PRO A 157 16.69 15.18 5.93
CA PRO A 157 17.79 14.64 6.73
C PRO A 157 17.39 14.48 8.20
N SER A 158 17.68 13.33 8.80
CA SER A 158 17.43 13.04 10.21
C SER A 158 18.28 11.86 10.69
N GLU A 159 18.55 11.78 11.99
CA GLU A 159 19.12 10.56 12.59
C GLU A 159 18.10 9.42 12.66
N GLN A 160 16.81 9.77 12.71
CA GLN A 160 15.72 8.81 12.80
C GLN A 160 15.21 8.42 11.42
N LYS A 161 15.13 7.11 11.19
CA LYS A 161 14.55 6.54 9.97
C LYS A 161 13.04 6.51 10.10
N SER A 162 12.30 7.15 9.21
CA SER A 162 10.83 7.06 9.22
C SER A 162 10.23 7.33 7.85
N VAL A 163 9.00 6.86 7.68
CA VAL A 163 8.12 7.21 6.57
C VAL A 163 6.85 7.79 7.16
N THR A 164 6.48 8.99 6.72
CA THR A 164 5.20 9.62 7.05
C THR A 164 4.38 9.71 5.77
N ILE A 165 3.12 9.27 5.83
CA ILE A 165 2.14 9.45 4.77
C ILE A 165 1.05 10.37 5.30
N SER A 166 0.80 11.46 4.59
CA SER A 166 -0.28 12.41 4.86
C SER A 166 -1.22 12.44 3.66
N VAL A 167 -2.52 12.36 3.90
CA VAL A 167 -3.55 12.52 2.87
C VAL A 167 -4.49 13.64 3.27
N THR A 168 -4.53 14.67 2.43
CA THR A 168 -5.41 15.83 2.59
C THR A 168 -6.58 15.73 1.62
N THR A 169 -7.79 15.69 2.15
CA THR A 169 -9.06 15.81 1.42
C THR A 169 -9.65 17.20 1.64
N ALA A 170 -10.82 17.48 1.06
CA ALA A 170 -11.55 18.72 1.33
C ALA A 170 -11.99 18.85 2.80
N SER A 171 -12.17 17.72 3.51
CA SER A 171 -12.72 17.69 4.86
C SER A 171 -11.66 17.59 5.96
N SER A 172 -10.54 16.90 5.70
CA SER A 172 -9.54 16.65 6.74
C SER A 172 -8.16 16.32 6.17
N THR A 173 -7.15 16.42 7.01
CA THR A 173 -5.83 15.83 6.77
C THR A 173 -5.61 14.71 7.77
N ASN A 174 -5.31 13.52 7.28
CA ASN A 174 -4.91 12.39 8.11
C ASN A 174 -3.47 12.01 7.80
N SER A 175 -2.70 11.67 8.82
CA SER A 175 -1.30 11.27 8.69
C SER A 175 -0.97 10.07 9.56
N VAL A 176 -0.03 9.26 9.10
CA VAL A 176 0.57 8.18 9.88
C VAL A 176 2.07 8.17 9.67
N THR A 177 2.81 7.85 10.72
CA THR A 177 4.27 7.72 10.65
C THR A 177 4.68 6.35 11.15
N GLY A 178 5.57 5.69 10.42
CA GLY A 178 6.13 4.41 10.84
C GLY A 178 7.64 4.30 10.60
N THR A 179 8.24 3.27 11.19
CA THR A 179 9.66 2.94 11.05
C THR A 179 9.88 1.43 11.08
N ILE A 180 11.12 1.01 10.81
CA ILE A 180 11.56 -0.38 10.89
C ILE A 180 12.66 -0.50 11.92
N LYS A 181 12.49 -1.44 12.84
CA LYS A 181 13.48 -1.84 13.84
C LYS A 181 13.89 -3.29 13.64
N SER A 182 15.10 -3.63 14.08
CA SER A 182 15.65 -4.98 13.92
C SER A 182 15.55 -5.53 12.49
N LYS A 183 15.67 -4.62 11.49
CA LYS A 183 15.60 -4.84 10.04
C LYS A 183 14.24 -5.28 9.46
N THR A 184 13.34 -5.86 10.24
CA THR A 184 12.07 -6.42 9.73
C THR A 184 10.84 -6.06 10.54
N ILE A 185 10.98 -5.61 11.79
CA ILE A 185 9.83 -5.33 12.65
C ILE A 185 9.34 -3.93 12.35
N HIS A 186 8.09 -3.82 11.91
CA HIS A 186 7.45 -2.54 11.65
C HIS A 186 6.99 -1.92 12.97
N TYR A 187 7.11 -0.61 13.08
CA TYR A 187 6.64 0.17 14.21
C TYR A 187 5.79 1.32 13.72
N LEU A 188 4.62 1.49 14.31
CA LEU A 188 3.79 2.68 14.14
C LEU A 188 4.21 3.72 15.19
N LEU A 189 4.72 4.86 14.72
CA LEU A 189 5.22 5.94 15.56
C LEU A 189 4.13 6.95 15.91
N SER A 190 3.32 7.33 14.92
CA SER A 190 2.27 8.33 15.14
C SER A 190 1.04 8.15 14.23
N VAL A 191 -0.09 8.67 14.70
CA VAL A 191 -1.34 8.82 13.92
C VAL A 191 -1.86 10.25 14.16
N ASN A 192 -2.10 11.00 13.09
CA ASN A 192 -2.56 12.40 13.11
C ASN A 192 -1.75 13.28 14.09
N GLY A 193 -0.43 13.05 14.16
CA GLY A 193 0.48 13.75 15.06
C GLY A 193 0.49 13.24 16.51
N ALA A 194 -0.47 12.40 16.92
CA ALA A 194 -0.44 11.73 18.21
C ALA A 194 0.62 10.63 18.23
N GLN A 195 1.49 10.67 19.24
CA GLN A 195 2.68 9.83 19.32
C GLN A 195 2.43 8.63 20.23
N PHE A 196 2.75 7.42 19.76
CA PHE A 196 2.81 6.25 20.61
C PHE A 196 4.00 6.34 21.58
N PHE A 197 3.83 5.82 22.80
CA PHE A 197 4.84 5.94 23.86
C PHE A 197 6.17 5.25 23.52
N GLN A 198 7.28 5.76 24.07
CA GLN A 198 8.66 5.31 23.84
C GLN A 198 9.12 5.33 22.38
N VAL A 199 9.02 4.19 21.70
CA VAL A 199 9.66 3.89 20.42
C VAL A 199 8.67 3.55 19.32
N GLY A 200 7.39 3.81 19.56
CA GLY A 200 6.28 3.37 18.74
C GLY A 200 5.73 2.00 19.16
N THR A 201 4.66 1.60 18.49
CA THR A 201 3.99 0.32 18.70
C THR A 201 4.41 -0.69 17.63
N PRO A 202 4.93 -1.88 17.99
CA PRO A 202 5.24 -2.90 17.00
C PRO A 202 3.98 -3.37 16.28
N VAL A 203 4.07 -3.51 14.96
CA VAL A 203 3.01 -3.93 14.04
C VAL A 203 3.61 -4.86 12.99
N GLY A 204 2.80 -5.71 12.36
CA GLY A 204 3.28 -6.77 11.47
C GLY A 204 4.03 -7.90 12.19
N THR A 205 3.80 -8.09 13.49
CA THR A 205 4.28 -9.26 14.25
C THR A 205 3.16 -10.28 14.41
N ALA A 206 3.47 -11.50 14.86
CA ALA A 206 2.44 -12.51 15.16
C ALA A 206 1.38 -12.00 16.16
N THR A 207 1.75 -11.09 17.06
CA THR A 207 0.85 -10.50 18.06
C THR A 207 0.21 -9.18 17.62
N ALA A 208 0.66 -8.61 16.50
CA ALA A 208 0.22 -7.30 16.01
C ALA A 208 0.10 -7.27 14.48
N ASP A 209 -0.48 -8.31 13.89
CA ASP A 209 -0.71 -8.41 12.44
C ASP A 209 -1.56 -7.21 11.97
N TRP A 210 -1.14 -6.56 10.89
CA TRP A 210 -1.85 -5.44 10.26
C TRP A 210 -3.33 -5.75 9.95
N ASN A 211 -3.67 -7.01 9.69
CA ASN A 211 -5.04 -7.44 9.43
C ASN A 211 -5.89 -7.57 10.70
N ASN A 212 -5.25 -7.68 11.87
CA ASN A 212 -5.91 -7.90 13.16
C ASN A 212 -5.86 -6.65 14.04
N LEU A 213 -5.54 -5.49 13.47
CA LEU A 213 -5.52 -4.22 14.18
C LEU A 213 -6.92 -3.61 14.19
N GLN A 214 -7.25 -2.99 15.32
CA GLN A 214 -8.39 -2.10 15.49
C GLN A 214 -7.87 -0.73 15.91
N LEU A 215 -8.44 0.34 15.35
CA LEU A 215 -8.05 1.71 15.68
C LEU A 215 -9.24 2.53 16.12
N PHE A 216 -9.07 3.19 17.26
CA PHE A 216 -10.05 4.03 17.89
C PHE A 216 -9.48 5.43 18.14
N SER A 217 -10.35 6.43 18.30
CA SER A 217 -9.96 7.73 18.86
C SER A 217 -10.99 8.27 19.84
N GLY A 218 -10.51 9.06 20.79
CA GLY A 218 -11.31 9.67 21.84
C GLY A 218 -10.57 10.77 22.59
N THR A 219 -11.22 11.38 23.58
CA THR A 219 -10.67 12.54 24.31
C THR A 219 -10.44 12.26 25.79
N ASN A 220 -10.91 11.13 26.32
CA ASN A 220 -10.83 10.80 27.74
C ASN A 220 -10.19 9.43 27.96
N LEU A 221 -8.87 9.44 28.19
CA LEU A 221 -8.03 8.24 28.25
C LEU A 221 -8.60 7.13 29.16
N ARG A 222 -9.12 7.48 30.34
CA ARG A 222 -9.65 6.49 31.27
C ARG A 222 -11.01 5.94 30.80
N GLN A 223 -11.91 6.81 30.35
CA GLN A 223 -13.25 6.38 29.92
C GLN A 223 -13.20 5.61 28.61
N ASP A 224 -12.40 6.07 27.65
CA ASP A 224 -12.24 5.44 26.34
C ASP A 224 -11.65 4.03 26.48
N TYR A 225 -10.62 3.86 27.33
CA TYR A 225 -10.05 2.54 27.61
C TYR A 225 -11.10 1.55 28.14
N LEU A 226 -11.88 1.97 29.14
CA LEU A 226 -12.91 1.12 29.74
C LEU A 226 -14.00 0.77 28.72
N ALA A 227 -14.45 1.74 27.92
CA ALA A 227 -15.46 1.53 26.89
C ALA A 227 -14.99 0.55 25.80
N ILE A 228 -13.74 0.67 25.34
CA ILE A 228 -13.15 -0.24 24.35
C ILE A 228 -13.05 -1.65 24.93
N ALA A 229 -12.52 -1.78 26.16
CA ALA A 229 -12.37 -3.08 26.82
C ALA A 229 -13.73 -3.76 27.04
N GLU A 230 -14.74 -3.03 27.48
CA GLU A 230 -16.10 -3.53 27.68
C GLU A 230 -16.74 -3.98 26.36
N ALA A 231 -16.58 -3.18 25.29
CA ALA A 231 -17.10 -3.51 23.98
C ALA A 231 -16.48 -4.81 23.41
N LEU A 232 -15.16 -4.97 23.55
CA LEU A 232 -14.46 -6.20 23.14
C LEU A 232 -14.91 -7.41 23.97
N ASN A 233 -14.98 -7.25 25.30
CA ASN A 233 -15.41 -8.31 26.21
C ASN A 233 -16.86 -8.75 25.94
N SER A 234 -17.76 -7.81 25.60
CA SER A 234 -19.15 -8.12 25.24
C SER A 234 -19.27 -9.01 23.99
N LYS A 235 -18.23 -9.04 23.15
CA LYS A 235 -18.11 -9.89 21.96
C LYS A 235 -17.25 -11.14 22.19
N GLY A 236 -16.75 -11.35 23.41
CA GLY A 236 -15.84 -12.45 23.74
C GLY A 236 -14.48 -12.35 23.05
N LEU A 237 -14.02 -11.12 22.76
CA LEU A 237 -12.76 -10.87 22.06
C LEU A 237 -11.64 -10.53 23.06
N ASP A 238 -10.57 -11.32 23.01
CA ASP A 238 -9.34 -11.03 23.75
C ASP A 238 -8.48 -9.98 23.03
N MET A 239 -7.70 -9.23 23.81
CA MET A 239 -6.69 -8.30 23.29
C MET A 239 -5.30 -8.95 23.31
N SER A 240 -4.65 -9.03 22.15
CA SER A 240 -3.24 -9.42 22.04
C SER A 240 -2.31 -8.31 22.53
N PHE A 241 -2.66 -7.05 22.25
CA PHE A 241 -2.00 -5.88 22.82
C PHE A 241 -2.95 -4.67 22.80
N PHE A 242 -2.62 -3.67 23.62
CA PHE A 242 -3.27 -2.36 23.64
C PHE A 242 -2.19 -1.28 23.71
N SER A 243 -2.26 -0.28 22.83
CA SER A 243 -1.32 0.83 22.80
C SER A 243 -2.01 2.15 22.58
N VAL A 244 -1.48 3.22 23.19
CA VAL A 244 -2.07 4.55 23.17
C VAL A 244 -1.10 5.53 22.54
N ALA A 245 -1.60 6.31 21.60
CA ALA A 245 -0.96 7.50 21.08
C ALA A 245 -1.66 8.74 21.66
N THR A 246 -0.88 9.66 22.21
CA THR A 246 -1.40 10.89 22.82
C THR A 246 -0.88 12.12 22.08
N SER A 247 -1.66 13.19 22.09
CA SER A 247 -1.27 14.50 21.59
C SER A 247 -1.85 15.59 22.48
N GLN A 248 -1.17 16.73 22.53
CA GLN A 248 -1.71 17.93 23.17
C GLN A 248 -2.72 18.66 22.28
N GLN A 249 -2.74 18.39 20.98
CA GLN A 249 -3.56 19.09 19.98
C GLN A 249 -4.55 18.16 19.26
N ALA A 250 -4.16 16.92 19.01
CA ALA A 250 -5.04 15.88 18.46
C ALA A 250 -5.60 15.03 19.62
N GLY A 251 -6.80 14.46 19.46
CA GLY A 251 -7.33 13.50 20.43
C GLY A 251 -6.40 12.30 20.62
N ASN A 252 -6.71 11.46 21.61
CA ASN A 252 -5.98 10.22 21.82
C ASN A 252 -6.38 9.20 20.77
N PHE A 253 -5.43 8.37 20.35
CA PHE A 253 -5.67 7.21 19.49
C PHE A 253 -5.32 5.93 20.25
N TYR A 254 -6.15 4.91 20.08
CA TYR A 254 -5.97 3.62 20.73
C TYR A 254 -5.85 2.55 19.65
N LEU A 255 -4.69 1.88 19.62
CA LEU A 255 -4.41 0.76 18.73
C LEU A 255 -4.54 -0.54 19.51
N VAL A 256 -5.41 -1.42 19.07
CA VAL A 256 -5.66 -2.71 19.71
C VAL A 256 -5.33 -3.82 18.72
N GLY A 257 -4.56 -4.81 19.14
CA GLY A 257 -4.35 -6.03 18.38
C GLY A 257 -5.29 -7.13 18.85
N LEU A 258 -5.90 -7.83 17.91
CA LEU A 258 -6.74 -9.01 18.17
C LEU A 258 -6.03 -10.30 17.74
N PRO A 259 -6.41 -11.47 18.27
CA PRO A 259 -5.90 -12.76 17.82
C PRO A 259 -6.30 -13.13 16.38
N SER A 260 -7.40 -12.58 15.89
CA SER A 260 -7.94 -12.82 14.55
C SER A 260 -8.61 -11.55 13.98
N PRO A 261 -8.76 -11.44 12.65
CA PRO A 261 -9.43 -10.30 12.03
C PRO A 261 -10.89 -10.19 12.49
N LEU A 262 -11.37 -8.96 12.67
CA LEU A 262 -12.78 -8.70 12.97
C LEU A 262 -13.57 -8.53 11.67
N GLU A 263 -14.64 -9.30 11.49
CA GLU A 263 -15.49 -9.22 10.29
C GLU A 263 -16.39 -7.98 10.28
N THR A 264 -16.80 -7.51 11.46
CA THR A 264 -17.74 -6.39 11.60
C THR A 264 -17.18 -5.34 12.54
N LYS A 265 -17.19 -4.09 12.10
CA LYS A 265 -16.76 -2.93 12.89
C LYS A 265 -17.43 -2.91 14.26
N LEU A 266 -16.63 -2.77 15.32
CA LEU A 266 -17.11 -2.69 16.70
C LEU A 266 -17.88 -1.39 16.92
N ALA A 267 -18.94 -1.42 17.73
CA ALA A 267 -19.62 -0.22 18.21
C ALA A 267 -19.12 0.08 19.64
N VAL A 268 -18.51 1.26 19.82
CA VAL A 268 -18.00 1.69 21.13
C VAL A 268 -18.62 3.04 21.48
N PRO A 269 -19.39 3.16 22.57
CA PRO A 269 -20.02 4.43 22.95
C PRO A 269 -18.98 5.54 23.18
N ASN A 270 -19.23 6.72 22.62
CA ASN A 270 -18.41 7.94 22.76
C ASN A 270 -16.96 7.82 22.26
N VAL A 271 -16.62 6.75 21.56
CA VAL A 271 -15.30 6.52 20.97
C VAL A 271 -15.48 6.37 19.46
N SER A 272 -14.68 7.11 18.70
CA SER A 272 -14.67 6.98 17.24
C SER A 272 -13.97 5.69 16.86
N VAL A 273 -14.63 4.84 16.08
CA VAL A 273 -14.07 3.58 15.58
C VAL A 273 -13.68 3.80 14.12
N PHE A 274 -12.46 3.45 13.72
CA PHE A 274 -12.06 3.52 12.32
C PHE A 274 -12.28 2.19 11.62
N PHE A 275 -11.77 1.10 12.19
CA PHE A 275 -11.83 -0.26 11.65
C PHE A 275 -11.51 -1.29 12.71
#